data_AF-A0A060XG42-F1
#
_entry.id   AF-A0A060XG42-F1
#
_cell.length_a   1.000
_cell.length_b   1.000
_cell.length_c   1.000
_cell.angle_alpha   90.00
_cell.angle_beta   90.00
_cell.angle_gamma   90.00
#
_symmetry.space_group_name_H-M   'P 1'
#
loop_
_entity.id
_entity.type
_entity.pdbx_description
1 polymer ?
#
loop_
_entity_poly.entity_id
_entity_poly.type
_entity_poly.pdbx_seq_one_letter_code
_entity_poly.pdbx_strand_id
1 'polypeptide(L)' 'MMSKTTANKVIEVIRMLIQQTVAVEMRKAGMFSIQMGTTQDLTSKDQCAVVLRYVTDVVHERLIAVIDCESLTR' A
#
# COMPACT_ATOMS: atom_id res chain seq x y z
N MET A 1 -16.07 -18.22 16.55
CA MET A 1 -15.65 -16.87 16.09
C MET A 1 -14.15 -16.75 16.28
N MET A 2 -13.46 -16.12 15.32
CA MET A 2 -12.01 -15.83 15.44
C MET A 2 -11.79 -14.59 16.33
N SER A 3 -10.76 -14.60 17.17
CA SER A 3 -10.42 -13.43 17.99
C SER A 3 -9.90 -12.27 17.15
N LYS A 4 -10.09 -11.01 17.60
CA LYS A 4 -9.53 -9.82 16.94
C LYS A 4 -8.01 -9.94 16.74
N THR A 5 -7.30 -10.48 17.73
CA THR A 5 -5.85 -10.67 17.67
C THR A 5 -5.46 -11.69 16.59
N THR A 6 -6.19 -12.80 16.49
CA THR A 6 -5.95 -13.82 15.47
C THR A 6 -6.25 -13.25 14.08
N ALA A 7 -7.36 -12.53 13.93
CA ALA A 7 -7.73 -11.87 12.68
C ALA A 7 -6.63 -10.90 12.21
N ASN A 8 -6.14 -10.03 13.11
CA ASN A 8 -5.09 -9.08 12.79
C ASN A 8 -3.77 -9.76 12.39
N LYS A 9 -3.39 -10.86 13.05
CA LYS A 9 -2.20 -11.64 12.68
C LYS A 9 -2.32 -12.23 11.28
N VAL A 10 -3.49 -12.77 10.94
CA VAL A 10 -3.76 -13.31 9.59
C VAL A 10 -3.67 -12.19 8.55
N ILE A 11 -4.28 -11.03 8.83
CA ILE A 11 -4.21 -9.86 7.95
C ILE A 11 -2.75 -9.44 7.71
N GLU A 12 -1.92 -9.40 8.76
CA GLU A 12 -0.51 -9.03 8.62
C GLU A 12 0.30 -10.04 7.80
N VAL A 13 0.04 -11.34 7.97
CA VAL A 13 0.68 -12.36 7.13
C VAL A 13 0.27 -12.22 5.66
N ILE A 14 -1.01 -12.00 5.38
CA ILE A 14 -1.51 -11.77 4.03
C ILE A 14 -0.85 -10.52 3.43
N ARG A 15 -0.76 -9.42 4.20
CA ARG A 15 -0.08 -8.20 3.78
C ARG A 15 1.37 -8.47 3.38
N MET A 16 2.13 -9.18 4.21
CA MET A 16 3.53 -9.53 3.91
C MET A 16 3.64 -10.34 2.62
N LEU A 17 2.77 -11.33 2.41
CA LEU A 17 2.77 -12.16 1.21
C LEU A 17 2.47 -11.33 -0.06
N ILE A 18 1.49 -10.43 0.01
CA ILE A 18 1.16 -9.52 -1.11
C ILE A 18 2.36 -8.63 -1.43
N GLN A 19 2.97 -8.02 -0.41
CA GLN A 19 4.14 -7.14 -0.59
C GLN A 19 5.34 -7.88 -1.17
N GLN A 20 5.59 -9.13 -0.74
CA GLN A 20 6.66 -9.96 -1.29
C GLN A 20 6.44 -10.27 -2.77
N THR A 21 5.22 -10.67 -3.15
CA THR A 21 4.86 -10.91 -4.56
C THR A 21 5.07 -9.67 -5.41
N VAL A 22 4.53 -8.52 -4.98
CA VAL A 22 4.69 -7.24 -5.69
C VAL A 22 6.16 -6.87 -5.82
N ALA A 23 6.97 -7.04 -4.77
CA ALA A 23 8.39 -6.72 -4.81
C ALA A 23 9.18 -7.63 -5.77
N VAL A 24 8.82 -8.92 -5.87
CA VAL A 24 9.42 -9.84 -6.83
C VAL A 24 9.07 -9.42 -8.27
N GLU A 25 7.81 -9.12 -8.55
CA GLU A 25 7.36 -8.68 -9.86
C GLU A 25 7.99 -7.34 -10.27
N MET A 26 7.97 -6.35 -9.39
CA MET A 26 8.58 -5.04 -9.62
C MET A 26 10.08 -5.15 -9.91
N ARG A 27 10.82 -6.01 -9.20
CA ARG A 27 12.25 -6.25 -9.49
C ARG A 27 12.45 -6.86 -10.88
N LYS A 28 11.57 -7.76 -11.33
CA LYS A 28 11.62 -8.35 -12.67
C LYS A 28 11.29 -7.33 -13.77
N ALA A 29 10.37 -6.41 -13.49
CA ALA A 29 10.00 -5.32 -14.40
C ALA A 29 11.16 -4.35 -14.69
N GLY A 30 12.14 -4.25 -13.79
CA GLY A 30 13.35 -3.41 -13.94
C GLY A 30 13.10 -1.91 -13.77
N MET A 31 11.93 -1.41 -14.13
CA MET A 31 11.51 -0.02 -13.96
C MET A 31 10.22 0.07 -13.14
N PHE A 32 10.18 1.06 -12.26
CA PHE A 32 9.00 1.38 -11.47
C PHE A 32 8.91 2.90 -11.25
N SER A 33 7.72 3.34 -10.86
CA SER A 33 7.43 4.70 -10.41
C SER A 33 6.55 4.65 -9.16
N ILE A 34 6.60 5.71 -8.37
CA ILE A 34 5.72 5.89 -7.21
C ILE A 34 4.83 7.09 -7.50
N GLN A 35 3.53 6.91 -7.35
CA GLN A 35 2.53 7.96 -7.40
C GLN A 35 2.06 8.26 -5.98
N MET A 36 2.02 9.54 -5.64
CA MET A 36 1.49 10.04 -4.37
C MET A 36 0.30 10.93 -4.68
N GLY A 37 -0.85 10.59 -4.10
CA GLY A 37 -2.08 11.36 -4.25
C GLY A 37 -2.61 11.76 -2.89
N THR A 38 -2.68 13.05 -2.60
CA THR A 38 -3.31 13.57 -1.39
C THR A 38 -4.76 13.90 -1.65
N THR A 39 -5.61 13.59 -0.67
CA THR A 39 -7.00 14.05 -0.63
C THR A 39 -7.36 14.39 0.79
N GLN A 40 -8.25 15.35 0.94
CA GLN A 40 -8.88 15.61 2.22
C GLN A 40 -10.15 14.76 2.32
N ASP A 41 -10.34 14.04 3.43
CA ASP A 41 -11.56 13.27 3.67
C ASP A 41 -12.72 14.16 4.15
N LEU A 42 -13.92 13.59 4.31
CA LEU A 42 -15.11 14.32 4.78
C LEU A 42 -14.94 14.93 6.18
N THR A 43 -13.97 14.45 6.95
CA THR A 43 -13.64 14.96 8.29
C THR A 43 -12.53 16.00 8.28
N SER A 44 -12.18 16.52 7.10
CA SER A 44 -11.11 17.49 6.88
C SER A 44 -9.70 16.95 7.14
N LYS A 45 -9.50 15.62 7.18
CA LYS A 45 -8.19 15.02 7.40
C LYS A 45 -7.46 14.77 6.09
N ASP A 46 -6.20 15.18 6.05
CA ASP A 46 -5.34 14.91 4.89
C ASP A 46 -4.87 13.45 4.87
N GLN A 47 -5.17 12.75 3.78
CA GLN A 47 -4.74 11.39 3.53
C GLN A 47 -3.90 11.34 2.25
N CYS A 48 -2.79 10.60 2.28
CA CYS A 48 -1.94 10.38 1.11
C CYS A 48 -1.96 8.90 0.71
N ALA A 49 -2.46 8.61 -0.49
CA ALA A 49 -2.34 7.30 -1.13
C ALA A 49 -0.99 7.18 -1.82
N VAL A 50 -0.25 6.12 -1.51
CA VAL A 50 1.03 5.78 -2.16
C VAL A 50 0.81 4.57 -3.05
N VAL A 51 0.95 4.76 -4.36
CA VAL A 51 0.73 3.73 -5.38
C VAL A 51 2.05 3.43 -6.08
N LEU A 52 2.46 2.17 -6.03
CA LEU A 52 3.58 1.66 -6.82
C LEU A 52 3.07 1.28 -8.22
N ARG A 53 3.78 1.74 -9.25
CA ARG A 53 3.49 1.41 -10.64
C ARG A 53 4.71 0.83 -11.34
N TYR A 54 4.56 -0.33 -11.96
CA TYR A 54 5.60 -1.01 -12.74
C TYR A 54 5.00 -1.65 -13.99
N VAL A 55 5.84 -2.01 -14.97
CA VAL A 55 5.39 -2.57 -16.24
C VAL A 55 6.14 -3.86 -16.52
N THR A 56 5.41 -4.95 -16.76
CA THR A 56 5.93 -6.19 -17.33
C THR A 56 5.50 -6.25 -18.80
N ASP A 57 4.68 -7.23 -19.16
CA ASP A 57 3.82 -7.26 -20.34
C ASP A 57 2.57 -6.39 -20.21
N VAL A 58 2.15 -6.07 -18.97
CA VAL A 58 1.03 -5.19 -18.66
C VAL A 58 1.42 -4.12 -17.64
N VAL A 59 0.58 -3.09 -17.51
CA VAL A 59 0.74 -2.07 -16.48
C VAL A 59 0.19 -2.60 -15.16
N HIS A 60 1.00 -2.55 -14.11
CA HIS A 60 0.60 -2.86 -12.75
C HIS A 60 0.55 -1.59 -11.91
N GLU A 61 -0.58 -1.35 -11.26
CA GLU A 61 -0.73 -0.34 -10.20
C GLU A 61 -1.10 -1.04 -8.89
N ARG A 62 -0.39 -0.70 -7.82
CA ARG A 62 -0.53 -1.34 -6.50
C ARG A 62 -0.55 -0.27 -5.41
N LEU A 63 -1.67 -0.14 -4.71
CA LEU A 63 -1.74 0.68 -3.49
C LEU A 63 -0.90 -0.01 -2.41
N ILE A 64 0.19 0.63 -1.97
CA ILE A 64 1.12 0.06 -1.00
C ILE A 64 1.00 0.67 0.39
N ALA A 65 0.46 1.90 0.48
CA ALA A 65 0.16 2.56 1.74
C ALA A 65 -0.92 3.64 1.57
N VAL A 66 -1.64 3.90 2.66
CA VAL A 66 -2.42 5.12 2.87
C VAL A 66 -1.89 5.74 4.16
N ILE A 67 -1.44 6.98 4.08
CA ILE A 67 -0.79 7.70 5.17
C ILE A 67 -1.75 8.78 5.67
N ASP A 68 -1.98 8.82 6.97
CA ASP A 68 -2.60 9.96 7.65
C ASP A 68 -1.53 11.06 7.79
N CYS A 69 -1.68 12.14 7.04
CA CYS A 69 -0.69 13.20 6.93
C CYS A 69 -0.61 14.09 8.18
N GLU A 70 -1.59 14.03 9.07
CA GLU A 70 -1.62 14.81 10.32
C GLU A 70 -0.90 14.10 11.47
N SER A 71 -0.59 12.80 11.30
CA SER A 71 0.03 11.97 12.33
C SER A 71 1.53 12.26 12.59
N LEU A 72 2.16 13.13 11.79
CA LEU A 72 3.58 13.47 11.88
C LEU A 72 3.93 14.62 12.85
N THR A 73 2.94 15.20 13.53
CA THR A 73 3.11 16.34 14.45
C THR A 73 3.11 15.97 15.95
N ARG A 74 3.59 14.78 16.34
CA ARG A 74 3.78 14.42 17.76
C ARG A 74 5.23 14.32 18.18
#